data_AF-X0TZN2-F1
#
_entry.id   AF-X0TZN2-F1
#
_cell.length_a   1.000
_cell.length_b   1.000
_cell.length_c   1.000
_cell.angle_alpha   90.00
_cell.angle_beta   90.00
_cell.angle_gamma   90.00
#
_symmetry.space_group_name_H-M   'P 1'
#
loop_
_entity.id
_entity.type
_entity.pdbx_description
1 polymer ?
#
loop_
_entity_poly.entity_id
_entity_poly.type
_entity_poly.pdbx_seq_one_letter_code
_entity_poly.pdbx_strand_id
1 'polypeptide(L)'
;MPNHLKEFIFKNPPKSITYIEGEPLKLTEKFNFFHNKTKLRKNLTPLQLLFKSYMKNPLLASGIRDSYLTEEYTEKFLFVLFTTTEIIKNSNEILASYSDIEFTQGNFFLITTPDYMMLLAEDMNGINPGVEIMKEILNQVLEDYFNKKKFEDYIKIRQFKLSNF
;
A
#
# COMPACT_ATOMS: atom_id res chain seq x y z
N MET A 1 -13.84 -9.66 -19.76
CA MET A 1 -12.45 -9.22 -19.46
C MET A 1 -12.40 -8.71 -18.03
N PRO A 2 -11.27 -8.80 -17.31
CA PRO A 2 -11.18 -8.25 -15.96
C PRO A 2 -11.49 -6.76 -16.00
N ASN A 3 -12.43 -6.30 -15.16
CA ASN A 3 -12.88 -4.91 -15.17
C ASN A 3 -11.95 -3.98 -14.36
N HIS A 4 -10.65 -4.26 -14.32
CA HIS A 4 -9.65 -3.52 -13.55
C HIS A 4 -8.37 -3.30 -14.36
N LEU A 5 -7.57 -2.30 -13.98
CA LEU A 5 -6.29 -2.00 -14.63
C LEU A 5 -5.36 -3.22 -14.59
N LYS A 6 -4.83 -3.58 -15.77
CA LYS A 6 -3.89 -4.69 -15.90
C LYS A 6 -2.47 -4.28 -15.57
N GLU A 7 -2.07 -3.08 -15.96
CA GLU A 7 -0.70 -2.59 -15.80
C GLU A 7 -0.73 -1.14 -15.34
N PHE A 8 0.33 -0.74 -14.62
CA PHE A 8 0.54 0.63 -14.17
C PHE A 8 1.60 1.30 -15.03
N ILE A 9 1.37 2.56 -15.35
CA ILE A 9 2.30 3.42 -16.08
C ILE A 9 2.98 4.31 -15.05
N PHE A 10 4.32 4.33 -15.04
CA PHE A 10 5.09 5.11 -14.08
C PHE A 10 5.82 6.26 -14.75
N LYS A 11 5.78 7.44 -14.15
CA LYS A 11 6.63 8.58 -14.55
C LYS A 11 8.11 8.23 -14.40
N ASN A 12 8.46 7.63 -13.27
CA ASN A 12 9.78 7.09 -12.98
C ASN A 12 9.63 5.59 -12.69
N PRO A 13 9.97 4.71 -13.63
CA PRO A 13 9.77 3.28 -13.46
C PRO A 13 10.54 2.73 -12.26
N PRO A 14 9.92 1.84 -11.46
CA PRO A 14 10.65 1.08 -10.44
C PRO A 14 11.67 0.15 -11.12
N LYS A 15 12.69 -0.28 -10.37
CA LYS A 15 13.66 -1.27 -10.88
C LYS A 15 13.00 -2.58 -11.31
N SER A 16 11.99 -3.06 -10.58
CA SER A 16 11.20 -4.21 -11.01
C SER A 16 9.74 -4.13 -10.57
N ILE A 17 8.86 -4.69 -11.39
CA ILE A 17 7.46 -4.97 -11.06
C ILE A 17 7.06 -6.32 -11.66
N THR A 18 6.42 -7.16 -10.86
CA THR A 18 5.85 -8.44 -11.27
C THR A 18 4.38 -8.45 -10.92
N TYR A 19 3.52 -8.67 -11.92
CA TYR A 19 2.09 -8.84 -11.71
C TYR A 19 1.77 -10.30 -11.39
N ILE A 20 0.86 -10.51 -10.45
CA ILE A 20 0.49 -11.85 -9.98
C ILE A 20 -0.94 -12.13 -10.45
N GLU A 21 -1.16 -13.33 -11.00
CA GLU A 21 -2.50 -13.82 -11.33
C GLU A 21 -3.24 -14.24 -10.06
N GLY A 22 -4.47 -13.78 -9.90
CA GLY A 22 -5.30 -14.08 -8.73
C GLY A 22 -6.39 -13.04 -8.47
N GLU A 23 -7.06 -13.16 -7.33
CA GLU A 23 -8.09 -12.20 -6.90
C GLU A 23 -7.49 -10.81 -6.64
N PRO A 24 -8.11 -9.72 -7.13
CA PRO A 24 -7.62 -8.38 -6.83
C PRO A 24 -7.86 -8.01 -5.37
N LEU A 25 -7.11 -7.02 -4.87
CA LEU A 25 -7.50 -6.31 -3.65
C LEU A 25 -8.81 -5.55 -3.91
N LYS A 26 -9.82 -5.80 -3.08
CA LYS A 26 -11.15 -5.18 -3.20
C LYS A 26 -11.32 -4.09 -2.16
N LEU A 27 -11.13 -2.84 -2.57
CA LEU A 27 -11.21 -1.69 -1.68
C LEU A 27 -12.68 -1.41 -1.38
N THR A 28 -12.95 -1.29 -0.08
CA THR A 28 -14.23 -0.88 0.47
C THR A 28 -14.02 0.36 1.34
N GLU A 29 -15.10 0.97 1.80
CA GLU A 29 -15.07 2.10 2.75
C GLU A 29 -14.36 1.79 4.09
N LYS A 30 -14.12 0.50 4.40
CA LYS A 30 -13.45 0.07 5.63
C LYS A 30 -11.92 0.17 5.57
N PHE A 31 -11.35 0.40 4.39
CA PHE A 31 -9.91 0.49 4.20
C PHE A 31 -9.33 1.77 4.81
N ASN A 32 -8.18 1.64 5.47
CA ASN A 32 -7.41 2.74 6.04
C ASN A 32 -5.92 2.50 5.86
N PHE A 33 -5.13 3.55 6.04
CA PHE A 33 -3.68 3.43 6.14
C PHE A 33 -3.27 3.20 7.59
N PHE A 34 -2.39 2.23 7.79
CA PHE A 34 -1.80 1.87 9.06
C PHE A 34 -0.28 2.01 8.97
N HIS A 35 0.36 2.46 10.05
CA HIS A 35 1.81 2.65 10.08
C HIS A 35 2.40 2.27 11.44
N ASN A 36 3.66 1.85 11.47
CA ASN A 36 4.32 1.46 12.72
C ASN A 36 5.05 2.59 13.45
N LYS A 37 5.37 3.71 12.77
CA LYS A 37 6.04 4.86 13.40
C LYS A 37 5.27 6.16 13.16
N THR A 38 5.08 6.96 14.21
CA THR A 38 4.37 8.25 14.14
C THR A 38 4.95 9.21 13.10
N LYS A 39 6.27 9.18 12.87
CA LYS A 39 6.94 10.00 11.85
C LYS A 39 6.38 9.78 10.43
N LEU A 40 5.86 8.59 10.12
CA LEU A 40 5.29 8.24 8.82
C LEU A 40 3.98 8.97 8.52
N ARG A 41 3.27 9.46 9.55
CA ARG A 41 1.95 10.07 9.39
C ARG A 41 1.97 11.24 8.40
N LYS A 42 3.00 12.09 8.45
CA LYS A 42 3.13 13.23 7.52
C LYS A 42 3.30 12.76 6.07
N ASN A 43 4.04 11.69 5.86
CA ASN A 43 4.27 11.10 4.54
C ASN A 43 2.99 10.54 3.93
N LEU A 44 2.01 10.12 4.74
CA LEU A 44 0.75 9.58 4.23
C LEU A 44 -0.25 10.66 3.79
N THR A 45 -0.01 11.93 4.13
CA THR A 45 -0.90 13.06 3.77
C THR A 45 -1.25 13.10 2.27
N PRO A 46 -0.31 12.94 1.32
CA PRO A 46 -0.62 12.92 -0.11
C PRO A 46 -1.59 11.80 -0.51
N LEU A 47 -1.49 10.62 0.12
CA LEU A 47 -2.40 9.50 -0.10
C LEU A 47 -3.79 9.80 0.45
N GLN A 48 -3.87 10.37 1.65
CA GLN A 48 -5.14 10.77 2.26
C GLN A 48 -5.86 11.84 1.42
N LEU A 49 -5.10 12.81 0.89
CA LEU A 49 -5.62 13.87 0.01
C LEU A 49 -6.06 13.32 -1.35
N LEU A 50 -5.36 12.34 -1.90
CA LEU A 50 -5.79 11.62 -3.11
C LEU A 50 -7.17 11.00 -2.91
N PHE A 51 -7.39 10.25 -1.82
CA PHE A 51 -8.72 9.69 -1.57
C PHE A 51 -9.78 10.78 -1.33
N LYS A 52 -9.42 11.89 -0.67
CA LYS A 52 -10.34 13.01 -0.48
C LYS A 52 -10.82 13.60 -1.82
N SER A 53 -9.98 13.67 -2.85
CA SER A 53 -10.39 14.24 -4.15
C SER A 53 -11.40 13.37 -4.90
N TYR A 54 -11.40 12.05 -4.67
CA TYR A 54 -12.32 11.12 -5.32
C TYR A 54 -13.54 10.77 -4.46
N MET A 55 -13.35 10.56 -3.15
CA MET A 55 -14.37 10.04 -2.21
C MET A 55 -14.94 11.11 -1.28
N LYS A 56 -14.56 12.39 -1.43
CA LYS A 56 -14.93 13.55 -0.59
C LYS A 56 -14.46 13.50 0.87
N ASN A 57 -14.13 12.32 1.40
CA ASN A 57 -13.56 12.12 2.71
C ASN A 57 -12.12 11.60 2.61
N PRO A 58 -11.17 12.15 3.37
CA PRO A 58 -9.82 11.59 3.44
C PRO A 58 -9.86 10.25 4.17
N LEU A 59 -9.07 9.28 3.70
CA LEU A 59 -8.83 8.07 4.48
C LEU A 59 -7.99 8.38 5.71
N LEU A 60 -8.18 7.62 6.79
CA LEU A 60 -7.41 7.80 8.00
C LEU A 60 -6.02 7.15 7.85
N ALA A 61 -5.06 7.74 8.55
CA ALA A 61 -3.73 7.19 8.76
C ALA A 61 -3.56 6.97 10.27
N SER A 62 -3.52 5.71 10.68
CA SER A 62 -3.54 5.29 12.08
C SER A 62 -2.27 4.53 12.46
N GLY A 63 -1.80 4.74 13.70
CA GLY A 63 -0.76 3.89 14.27
C GLY A 63 -1.27 2.46 14.48
N ILE A 64 -0.43 1.47 14.22
CA ILE A 64 -0.70 0.08 14.59
C ILE A 64 -0.54 -0.05 16.10
N ARG A 65 -1.45 -0.79 16.74
CA ARG A 65 -1.38 -1.04 18.18
C ARG A 65 -0.20 -1.96 18.49
N ASP A 66 0.53 -1.68 19.56
CA ASP A 66 1.66 -2.48 20.02
C ASP A 66 1.30 -3.97 20.20
N SER A 67 0.05 -4.27 20.61
CA SER A 67 -0.44 -5.65 20.73
C SER A 67 -0.49 -6.44 19.42
N TYR A 68 -0.42 -5.78 18.27
CA TYR A 68 -0.48 -6.42 16.94
C TYR A 68 0.89 -6.51 16.28
N LEU A 69 1.93 -5.98 16.91
CA LEU A 69 3.24 -5.81 16.29
C LEU A 69 4.37 -6.08 17.27
N THR A 70 5.24 -7.04 16.96
CA THR A 70 6.44 -7.30 17.75
C THR A 70 7.48 -6.20 17.56
N GLU A 71 8.32 -6.00 18.57
CA GLU A 71 9.41 -5.03 18.52
C GLU A 71 10.41 -5.38 17.39
N GLU A 72 10.68 -6.67 17.17
CA GLU A 72 11.57 -7.16 16.12
C GLU A 72 11.25 -6.55 14.74
N TYR A 73 9.99 -6.61 14.29
CA TYR A 73 9.61 -6.04 13.00
C TYR A 73 9.60 -4.50 13.01
N THR A 74 9.35 -3.90 14.16
CA THR A 74 9.29 -2.45 14.36
C THR A 74 10.67 -1.80 14.34
N GLU A 75 11.70 -2.55 14.70
CA GLU A 75 13.10 -2.16 14.61
C GLU A 75 13.67 -2.42 13.22
N LYS A 76 13.27 -3.55 12.61
CA LYS A 76 13.77 -3.94 11.29
C LYS A 76 13.23 -3.07 10.15
N PHE A 77 11.96 -2.69 10.20
CA PHE A 77 11.30 -2.02 9.08
C PHE A 77 10.54 -0.76 9.49
N LEU A 78 10.53 0.22 8.60
CA LEU A 78 9.43 1.17 8.48
C LEU A 78 8.40 0.59 7.52
N PHE A 79 7.12 0.67 7.88
CA PHE A 79 6.09 0.15 6.99
C PHE A 79 4.76 0.86 7.06
N VAL A 80 4.03 0.74 5.95
CA VAL A 80 2.67 1.22 5.75
C VAL A 80 1.83 0.06 5.24
N LEU A 81 0.73 -0.23 5.93
CA LEU A 81 -0.27 -1.20 5.52
C LEU A 81 -1.55 -0.47 5.12
N PHE A 82 -2.02 -0.69 3.90
CA PHE A 82 -3.30 -0.23 3.42
C PHE A 82 -4.27 -1.42 3.40
N THR A 83 -5.11 -1.49 4.42
CA THR A 83 -5.98 -2.66 4.69
C THR A 83 -7.13 -2.28 5.62
N THR A 84 -7.87 -3.25 6.15
CA THR A 84 -8.98 -3.06 7.10
C THR A 84 -8.54 -3.25 8.56
N THR A 85 -9.38 -2.81 9.49
CA THR A 85 -9.17 -3.00 10.94
C THR A 85 -9.24 -4.47 11.40
N GLU A 86 -9.75 -5.36 10.57
CA GLU A 86 -9.79 -6.80 10.83
C GLU A 86 -8.43 -7.43 10.49
N ILE A 87 -7.94 -7.18 9.27
CA ILE A 87 -6.67 -7.73 8.77
C ILE A 87 -5.47 -7.19 9.55
N ILE A 88 -5.50 -5.93 9.99
CA ILE A 88 -4.37 -5.31 10.70
C ILE A 88 -4.02 -6.02 12.03
N LYS A 89 -4.95 -6.80 12.61
CA LYS A 89 -4.68 -7.61 13.80
C LYS A 89 -3.62 -8.67 13.56
N ASN A 90 -3.42 -9.08 12.31
CA ASN A 90 -2.47 -10.10 11.89
C ASN A 90 -1.16 -9.50 11.38
N SER A 91 -0.79 -8.28 11.80
CA SER A 91 0.40 -7.58 11.28
C SER A 91 1.69 -8.37 11.45
N ASN A 92 1.85 -9.11 12.55
CA ASN A 92 3.03 -9.99 12.75
C ASN A 92 3.13 -11.09 11.70
N GLU A 93 2.04 -11.79 11.41
CA GLU A 93 2.01 -12.87 10.40
C GLU A 93 2.27 -12.31 8.99
N ILE A 94 1.70 -11.15 8.70
CA ILE A 94 1.94 -10.42 7.46
C ILE A 94 3.43 -10.13 7.32
N LEU A 95 4.08 -9.54 8.33
CA LEU A 95 5.50 -9.16 8.28
C LEU A 95 6.44 -10.37 8.30
N ALA A 96 6.09 -11.44 9.01
CA ALA A 96 6.86 -12.68 9.02
C ALA A 96 7.07 -13.26 7.62
N SER A 97 6.08 -13.09 6.73
CA SER A 97 6.17 -13.53 5.33
C SER A 97 7.21 -12.78 4.48
N TYR A 98 7.78 -11.70 5.03
CA TYR A 98 8.76 -10.83 4.37
C TYR A 98 9.99 -10.58 5.24
N SER A 99 10.18 -11.39 6.30
CA SER A 99 11.32 -11.26 7.21
C SER A 99 12.66 -11.37 6.49
N ASP A 100 12.73 -12.13 5.40
CA ASP A 100 14.00 -12.43 4.72
C ASP A 100 14.40 -11.35 3.70
N ILE A 101 13.59 -10.29 3.55
CA ILE A 101 13.96 -9.17 2.68
C ILE A 101 15.08 -8.37 3.36
N GLU A 102 16.20 -8.28 2.66
CA GLU A 102 17.29 -7.37 2.99
C GLU A 102 17.10 -6.06 2.23
N PHE A 103 17.05 -4.96 2.98
CA PHE A 103 17.05 -3.62 2.41
C PHE A 103 18.45 -3.04 2.47
N THR A 104 18.77 -2.21 1.47
CA THR A 104 19.81 -1.21 1.61
C THR A 104 19.15 0.16 1.70
N GLN A 105 19.88 1.12 2.26
CA GLN A 105 19.39 2.47 2.47
C GLN A 105 18.72 3.07 1.20
N GLY A 106 17.54 3.66 1.37
CA GLY A 106 16.80 4.27 0.25
C GLY A 106 15.94 3.30 -0.57
N ASN A 107 16.07 1.99 -0.36
CA ASN A 107 15.29 1.00 -1.07
C ASN A 107 13.93 0.75 -0.40
N PHE A 108 12.98 0.30 -1.21
CA PHE A 108 11.66 -0.07 -0.73
C PHE A 108 11.09 -1.26 -1.51
N PHE A 109 10.12 -1.90 -0.88
CA PHE A 109 9.35 -3.00 -1.43
C PHE A 109 7.86 -2.69 -1.26
N LEU A 110 7.12 -2.77 -2.35
CA LEU A 110 5.68 -2.53 -2.39
C LEU A 110 4.99 -3.79 -2.91
N ILE A 111 3.99 -4.26 -2.19
CA ILE A 111 3.26 -5.48 -2.54
C ILE A 111 1.76 -5.28 -2.38
N THR A 112 0.98 -5.94 -3.24
CA THR A 112 -0.47 -6.04 -3.10
C THR A 112 -0.90 -7.51 -3.14
N THR A 113 -1.71 -7.90 -2.16
CA THR A 113 -2.40 -9.18 -2.04
C THR A 113 -3.92 -8.94 -2.11
N PRO A 114 -4.78 -9.98 -2.07
CA PRO A 114 -6.23 -9.79 -1.95
C PRO A 114 -6.66 -9.05 -0.67
N ASP A 115 -5.80 -9.02 0.36
CA ASP A 115 -6.16 -8.54 1.70
C ASP A 115 -5.54 -7.17 2.04
N TYR A 116 -4.40 -6.83 1.44
CA TYR A 116 -3.69 -5.60 1.75
C TYR A 116 -2.79 -5.13 0.61
N MET A 117 -2.46 -3.85 0.66
CA MET A 117 -1.26 -3.30 0.01
C MET A 117 -0.27 -2.90 1.10
N MET A 118 1.01 -3.25 0.95
CA MET A 118 2.04 -2.99 1.95
C MET A 118 3.27 -2.35 1.32
N LEU A 119 3.75 -1.26 1.93
CA LEU A 119 5.05 -0.66 1.68
C LEU A 119 5.98 -1.00 2.83
N LEU A 120 7.14 -1.56 2.51
CA LEU A 120 8.25 -1.84 3.42
C LEU A 120 9.49 -1.05 2.99
N ALA A 121 10.23 -0.51 3.95
CA ALA A 121 11.54 0.10 3.74
C ALA A 121 12.36 0.04 5.03
N GLU A 122 13.68 0.15 4.92
CA GLU A 122 14.57 0.29 6.09
C GLU A 122 14.45 1.69 6.73
N ASP A 123 14.35 2.72 5.89
CA ASP A 123 14.47 4.10 6.33
C ASP A 123 13.50 5.04 5.61
N MET A 124 13.54 6.32 6.01
CA MET A 124 12.68 7.34 5.40
C MET A 124 13.03 7.61 3.94
N ASN A 125 14.29 7.36 3.54
CA ASN A 125 14.72 7.54 2.16
C ASN A 125 14.08 6.49 1.23
N GLY A 126 13.72 5.32 1.75
CA GLY A 126 12.88 4.33 1.05
C GLY A 126 11.38 4.62 1.15
N ILE A 127 10.89 5.05 2.31
CA ILE A 127 9.46 5.38 2.50
C ILE A 127 9.01 6.50 1.56
N ASN A 128 9.78 7.57 1.44
CA ASN A 128 9.39 8.74 0.64
C ASN A 128 9.09 8.39 -0.82
N PRO A 129 10.01 7.78 -1.59
CA PRO A 129 9.73 7.35 -2.96
C PRO A 129 8.68 6.23 -3.00
N GLY A 130 8.67 5.32 -2.03
CA GLY A 130 7.67 4.25 -1.95
C GLY A 130 6.23 4.76 -1.84
N VAL A 131 6.01 5.82 -1.05
CA VAL A 131 4.72 6.49 -0.93
C VAL A 131 4.32 7.18 -2.23
N GLU A 132 5.24 7.83 -2.93
CA GLU A 132 4.93 8.46 -4.22
C GLU A 132 4.55 7.43 -5.29
N ILE A 133 5.22 6.27 -5.31
CA ILE A 133 4.84 5.15 -6.18
C ILE A 133 3.47 4.57 -5.79
N MET A 134 3.22 4.37 -4.50
CA MET A 134 1.90 3.94 -4.00
C MET A 134 0.80 4.91 -4.43
N LYS A 135 1.06 6.23 -4.36
CA LYS A 135 0.13 7.28 -4.80
C LYS A 135 -0.13 7.24 -6.30
N GLU A 136 0.91 7.03 -7.11
CA GLU A 136 0.78 6.94 -8.56
C GLU A 136 -0.07 5.74 -8.98
N ILE A 137 0.11 4.58 -8.34
CA ILE A 137 -0.70 3.38 -8.54
C ILE A 137 -2.16 3.64 -8.15
N LEU A 138 -2.38 4.16 -6.94
CA LEU A 138 -3.72 4.42 -6.43
C LEU A 138 -4.45 5.48 -7.26
N ASN A 139 -3.75 6.50 -7.77
CA ASN A 139 -4.35 7.50 -8.64
C ASN A 139 -4.83 6.87 -9.95
N GLN A 140 -4.02 6.04 -10.60
CA GLN A 140 -4.42 5.34 -11.82
C GLN A 140 -5.63 4.44 -11.58
N VAL A 141 -5.63 3.69 -10.47
CA VAL A 141 -6.76 2.82 -10.08
C VAL A 141 -8.04 3.62 -9.89
N LEU A 142 -7.98 4.72 -9.14
CA LEU A 142 -9.14 5.57 -8.89
C LEU A 142 -9.62 6.22 -10.18
N GLU A 143 -8.71 6.76 -10.99
CA GLU A 143 -9.03 7.40 -12.27
C GLU A 143 -9.74 6.43 -13.23
N ASP A 144 -9.20 5.21 -13.41
CA ASP A 144 -9.82 4.17 -14.23
C ASP A 144 -11.22 3.80 -13.72
N TYR A 145 -11.36 3.61 -12.40
CA TYR A 145 -12.65 3.27 -11.78
C TYR A 145 -13.71 4.35 -12.00
N PHE A 146 -13.38 5.62 -11.73
CA PHE A 146 -14.34 6.73 -11.87
C PHE A 146 -14.63 7.09 -13.34
N ASN A 147 -13.68 6.86 -14.26
CA ASN A 147 -13.87 7.10 -15.69
C ASN A 147 -14.78 6.07 -16.37
N LYS A 148 -14.83 4.83 -15.85
CA LYS A 148 -15.70 3.78 -16.40
C LYS A 148 -17.19 4.10 -16.34
N LYS A 149 -17.62 4.99 -15.42
CA LYS A 149 -19.02 5.37 -15.18
C LYS A 149 -19.99 4.18 -14.98
N LYS A 150 -19.45 2.99 -14.74
CA LYS A 150 -20.13 1.74 -14.41
C LYS A 150 -19.56 1.30 -13.07
N PHE A 151 -20.12 1.89 -12.01
CA PHE A 151 -19.63 1.67 -10.66
C PHE A 151 -19.93 0.23 -10.25
N GLU A 152 -18.91 -0.45 -9.75
CA GLU A 152 -19.03 -1.75 -9.10
C GLU A 152 -19.22 -1.52 -7.59
N ASP A 153 -19.43 -2.60 -6.83
CA ASP A 153 -19.52 -2.51 -5.36
C ASP A 153 -18.16 -2.17 -4.70
N TYR A 154 -17.05 -2.36 -5.42
CA TYR A 154 -15.69 -2.21 -4.91
C TYR A 154 -14.69 -1.79 -5.99
N ILE A 155 -13.64 -1.08 -5.56
CA ILE A 155 -12.51 -0.70 -6.42
C ILE A 155 -11.48 -1.83 -6.40
N LYS A 156 -10.99 -2.25 -7.57
CA LYS A 156 -10.11 -3.41 -7.70
C LYS A 156 -8.67 -2.97 -8.00
N ILE A 157 -7.70 -3.45 -7.20
CA ILE A 157 -6.26 -3.30 -7.49
C ILE A 157 -5.70 -4.68 -7.84
N ARG A 158 -5.02 -4.78 -8.99
CA ARG A 158 -4.32 -6.01 -9.39
C ARG A 158 -3.22 -6.34 -8.38
N GLN A 159 -3.00 -7.62 -8.11
CA GLN A 159 -1.87 -8.05 -7.30
C GLN A 159 -0.54 -7.80 -8.01
N PHE A 160 0.45 -7.36 -7.24
CA PHE A 160 1.79 -7.13 -7.75
C PHE A 160 2.83 -7.21 -6.63
N LYS A 161 4.08 -7.43 -7.02
CA LYS A 161 5.29 -7.19 -6.23
C LYS A 161 6.13 -6.17 -6.99
N LEU A 162 6.54 -5.11 -6.32
CA LEU A 162 7.37 -4.05 -6.87
C LEU A 162 8.55 -3.85 -5.93
N SER A 163 9.74 -3.88 -6.48
CA SER A 163 10.95 -3.61 -5.72
C SER A 163 11.78 -2.52 -6.37
N ASN A 164 12.43 -1.74 -5.51
CA ASN A 164 13.42 -0.76 -5.90
C ASN A 164 14.71 -1.04 -5.13
N PHE A 165 15.35 -2.18 -5.42
CA PHE A 165 16.61 -2.62 -4.80
C PHE A 165 17.84 -2.19 -5.59
#